data_AF-A0A3E0INK1-F1
#
_entry.id   AF-A0A3E0INK1-F1
#
_cell.length_a   1.000
_cell.length_b   1.000
_cell.length_c   1.000
_cell.angle_alpha   90.00
_cell.angle_beta   90.00
_cell.angle_gamma   90.00
#
_symmetry.space_group_name_H-M   'P 1'
#
loop_
_entity.id
_entity.type
_entity.pdbx_description
1 polymer ?
#
loop_
_entity_poly.entity_id
_entity_poly.type
_entity_poly.pdbx_seq_one_letter_code
_entity_poly.pdbx_strand_id
1 'polypeptide(L)' 'EAKMAHQLKRYAEEAGKAMIIISHDIAFLQGIVNRIIVLHEGQLVDDFPISELFETSRHPATQDLLRIYTDMM' A
#
# COMPACT_ATOMS: atom_id res chain seq x y z
N GLU A 1 15.70 -0.50 -0.70
CA GLU A 1 14.55 -1.38 -1.02
C GLU A 1 13.80 -0.94 -2.27
N ALA A 2 13.46 0.34 -2.41
CA ALA A 2 12.67 0.85 -3.54
C ALA A 2 13.16 0.44 -4.95
N LYS A 3 14.46 0.49 -5.24
CA LYS A 3 15.01 0.19 -6.58
C LYS A 3 14.69 -1.23 -7.07
N MET A 4 14.79 -2.24 -6.21
CA MET A 4 14.52 -3.63 -6.57
C MET A 4 13.04 -3.82 -6.90
N ALA A 5 12.16 -3.28 -6.06
CA ALA A 5 10.73 -3.41 -6.27
C ALA A 5 10.26 -2.71 -7.56
N HIS A 6 10.86 -1.57 -7.94
CA HIS A 6 10.59 -0.93 -9.23
C HIS A 6 10.98 -1.81 -10.43
N GLN A 7 12.09 -2.54 -10.33
CA GLN A 7 12.50 -3.47 -11.38
C GLN A 7 11.54 -4.67 -11.48
N LEU A 8 11.13 -5.23 -10.34
CA LEU A 8 10.16 -6.32 -10.30
C LEU A 8 8.79 -5.88 -10.84
N LYS A 9 8.33 -4.68 -10.49
CA LYS A 9 7.10 -4.09 -11.03
C LYS A 9 7.15 -4.00 -12.54
N ARG A 10 8.22 -3.42 -13.09
CA ARG A 10 8.40 -3.30 -14.54
C ARG A 10 8.40 -4.67 -15.23
N TYR A 11 9.12 -5.65 -14.70
CA TYR A 11 9.14 -6.98 -15.25
C TYR A 11 7.75 -7.65 -15.20
N ALA A 12 7.02 -7.49 -14.09
CA ALA A 12 5.66 -8.02 -13.97
C ALA A 12 4.72 -7.37 -15.01
N GLU A 13 4.80 -6.05 -15.20
CA GLU A 13 4.03 -5.31 -16.20
C GLU A 13 4.34 -5.77 -17.62
N GLU A 14 5.64 -5.84 -17.98
CA GLU A 14 6.11 -6.30 -19.29
C GLU A 14 5.69 -7.75 -19.57
N ALA A 15 5.60 -8.59 -18.54
CA ALA A 15 5.17 -9.99 -18.64
C ALA A 15 3.64 -10.20 -18.50
N GLY A 16 2.85 -9.13 -18.32
CA GLY A 16 1.39 -9.22 -18.12
C GLY A 16 0.99 -9.95 -16.84
N LYS A 17 1.81 -9.86 -15.78
CA LYS A 17 1.59 -10.53 -14.48
C LYS A 17 1.10 -9.56 -13.42
N ALA A 18 0.28 -10.07 -12.50
CA ALA A 18 -0.04 -9.36 -11.27
C ALA A 18 1.12 -9.47 -10.26
N MET A 19 1.31 -8.44 -9.43
CA MET A 19 2.29 -8.42 -8.36
C MET A 19 1.62 -7.97 -7.06
N ILE A 20 1.87 -8.70 -5.97
CA ILE A 20 1.42 -8.34 -4.63
C ILE A 20 2.67 -7.96 -3.83
N ILE A 21 2.62 -6.78 -3.21
CA ILE A 21 3.67 -6.29 -2.31
C ILE A 21 3.08 -6.23 -0.90
N ILE A 22 3.76 -6.84 0.06
CA ILE A 22 3.43 -6.75 1.48
C ILE A 22 4.50 -5.88 2.13
N SER A 23 4.07 -4.76 2.71
CA SER A 23 4.97 -3.80 3.37
C SER A 23 4.22 -3.08 4.49
N HIS A 24 4.96 -2.64 5.50
CA HIS A 24 4.49 -1.71 6.52
C HIS A 24 4.88 -0.25 6.20
N ASP A 25 5.72 -0.03 5.19
CA ASP A 25 6.13 1.31 4.75
C ASP A 25 5.15 1.85 3.70
N ILE A 26 4.25 2.72 4.15
CA ILE A 26 3.24 3.38 3.31
C ILE A 26 3.88 4.36 2.32
N ALA A 27 4.99 5.02 2.68
CA ALA A 27 5.70 5.95 1.81
C ALA A 27 6.22 5.23 0.57
N PHE A 28 6.80 4.05 0.78
CA PHE A 28 7.25 3.18 -0.30
C PHE A 28 6.07 2.69 -1.16
N LEU A 29 4.96 2.28 -0.53
CA LEU A 29 3.78 1.77 -1.24
C LEU A 29 3.16 2.84 -2.17
N GLN A 30 3.06 4.11 -1.74
CA GLN A 30 2.51 5.19 -2.56
C GLN A 30 3.17 5.33 -3.94
N GLY A 31 4.48 5.07 -4.03
CA GLY A 31 5.23 5.21 -5.29
C GLY A 31 5.14 4.00 -6.22
N ILE A 32 4.56 2.87 -5.78
CA ILE A 32 4.74 1.59 -6.47
C ILE A 32 3.45 0.79 -6.67
N VAL A 33 2.46 0.91 -5.79
CA VAL A 33 1.19 0.17 -5.92
C VAL A 33 0.06 1.06 -6.41
N ASN A 34 -0.97 0.44 -6.98
CA ASN A 34 -2.18 1.09 -7.47
C ASN A 34 -3.39 0.84 -6.56
N ARG A 35 -3.34 -0.19 -5.71
CA ARG A 35 -4.38 -0.58 -4.76
C ARG A 35 -3.74 -1.02 -3.45
N ILE A 36 -4.36 -0.65 -2.33
CA ILE A 36 -3.96 -1.07 -0.98
C ILE A 36 -5.05 -1.96 -0.41
N ILE A 37 -4.61 -3.04 0.24
CA ILE A 37 -5.46 -3.91 1.05
C ILE A 37 -4.83 -3.95 2.45
N VAL A 38 -5.64 -3.68 3.47
CA VAL A 38 -5.18 -3.68 4.86
C VAL A 38 -5.62 -4.96 5.55
N LEU A 39 -4.64 -5.70 6.08
CA LEU A 39 -4.84 -6.88 6.91
C LEU A 39 -4.62 -6.48 8.38
N HIS A 40 -5.60 -6.71 9.23
CA HIS A 40 -5.50 -6.50 10.67
C HIS A 40 -6.11 -7.71 11.41
N GLU A 41 -5.36 -8.28 12.36
CA GLU A 41 -5.77 -9.46 13.13
C GLU A 41 -6.33 -10.63 12.28
N GLY A 42 -5.70 -10.88 11.13
CA GLY A 42 -6.11 -11.94 10.22
C GLY A 42 -7.36 -11.65 9.39
N GLN A 43 -7.88 -10.41 9.42
CA GLN A 43 -9.02 -9.97 8.64
C GLN A 43 -8.63 -8.86 7.66
N LEU A 44 -9.19 -8.92 6.44
CA LEU A 44 -9.09 -7.82 5.50
C LEU A 44 -10.08 -6.74 5.93
N VAL A 45 -9.57 -5.61 6.40
CA VAL A 45 -10.38 -4.55 7.02
C VAL A 45 -10.60 -3.35 6.11
N ASP A 46 -9.76 -3.16 5.09
CA ASP A 46 -9.92 -2.12 4.07
C ASP A 46 -9.32 -2.54 2.73
N ASP A 47 -9.87 -1.95 1.68
CA ASP A 47 -9.51 -2.20 0.29
C ASP A 47 -9.86 -0.98 -0.58
N PHE A 48 -8.86 -0.26 -1.08
CA PHE A 48 -9.06 1.01 -1.78
C PHE A 48 -7.93 1.31 -2.78
N PRO A 49 -8.20 2.13 -3.81
CA PRO A 49 -7.15 2.60 -4.72
C PRO A 49 -6.19 3.55 -3.99
N ILE A 50 -4.92 3.55 -4.38
CA ILE A 50 -3.88 4.38 -3.74
C ILE A 50 -4.21 5.88 -3.76
N SER A 51 -5.00 6.34 -4.75
CA SER A 51 -5.46 7.72 -4.88
C SER A 51 -6.34 8.18 -3.72
N GLU A 52 -6.98 7.26 -3.01
CA GLU A 52 -7.88 7.53 -1.90
C GLU A 52 -7.22 7.24 -0.53
N LEU A 53 -5.89 7.17 -0.50
CA LEU A 53 -5.13 6.78 0.70
C LEU A 53 -5.43 7.67 1.91
N PHE A 54 -5.68 8.96 1.70
CA PHE A 54 -5.90 9.94 2.76
C PHE A 54 -7.36 10.32 2.97
N GLU A 55 -8.29 9.56 2.41
CA GLU A 55 -9.71 9.78 2.68
C GLU A 55 -10.08 9.38 4.11
N THR A 56 -11.05 10.09 4.68
CA THR A 56 -11.37 10.02 6.12
C THR A 56 -12.31 8.88 6.51
N SER A 57 -12.89 8.13 5.55
CA SER A 57 -13.75 6.98 5.82
C SER A 57 -12.99 5.66 5.62
N ARG A 58 -12.24 5.26 6.66
CA ARG A 58 -11.44 4.03 6.70
C ARG A 58 -11.59 3.34 8.05
N HIS A 59 -11.28 2.05 8.11
CA HIS A 59 -11.29 1.27 9.35
C HIS A 59 -10.33 1.88 10.40
N PRO A 60 -10.63 1.83 11.70
CA PRO A 60 -9.76 2.40 12.75
C PRO A 60 -8.31 1.92 12.67
N ALA A 61 -8.07 0.64 12.41
CA ALA A 61 -6.71 0.10 12.23
C ALA A 61 -5.94 0.76 11.06
N THR A 62 -6.63 1.09 9.96
CA THR A 62 -6.05 1.81 8.82
C THR A 62 -5.75 3.26 9.21
N GLN A 63 -6.63 3.90 9.97
CA GLN A 63 -6.40 5.26 10.47
C GLN A 63 -5.20 5.31 11.44
N ASP A 64 -5.03 4.30 12.29
CA ASP A 64 -3.86 4.19 13.17
C ASP A 64 -2.56 4.06 12.35
N LEU A 65 -2.55 3.20 11.33
CA LEU A 65 -1.40 3.06 10.40
C LEU A 65 -1.08 4.37 9.67
N LEU A 66 -2.11 5.06 9.16
CA LEU A 66 -1.94 6.32 8.44
C LEU A 66 -1.48 7.45 9.34
N ARG A 67 -1.93 7.51 10.60
CA ARG A 67 -1.50 8.51 11.57
C ARG A 67 -0.01 8.42 11.85
N ILE A 68 0.52 7.21 12.05
CA ILE A 68 1.96 6.98 12.22
C ILE A 68 2.73 7.54 11.02
N TYR A 69 2.20 7.33 9.81
CA TYR A 69 2.82 7.87 8.60
C TYR A 69 2.71 9.40 8.50
N THR A 70 1.55 10.00 8.77
CA THR A 70 1.32 11.45 8.68
C THR A 70 2.11 12.24 9.73
N ASP A 71 2.30 11.71 10.95
CA ASP A 71 3.07 12.37 12.01
C ASP A 71 4.59 12.43 11.71
N MET A 72 5.08 11.67 10.72
CA MET A 72 6.48 11.64 10.31
C MET A 72 6.81 12.62 9.16
N MET A 73 5.83 13.35 8.63
CA MET A 73 5.97 14.38 7.58
C MET A 73 5.83 15.79 8.15
#